data_AF-A0A974YFL1-F1
#
_entry.id   AF-A0A974YFL1-F1
#
_cell.length_a   1.000
_cell.length_b   1.000
_cell.length_c   1.000
_cell.angle_alpha   90.00
_cell.angle_beta   90.00
_cell.angle_gamma   90.00
#
_symmetry.space_group_name_H-M   'P 1'
#
loop_
_entity.id
_entity.type
_entity.pdbx_description
1 polymer ?
#
loop_
_entity_poly.entity_id
_entity_poly.type
_entity_poly.pdbx_seq_one_letter_code
_entity_poly.pdbx_strand_id
1 'polypeptide(L)'
;MLSFKTVEEVCERKSITLVIHPAIRTAMRGYEESFYIGLRCFLKGESDGIFYLPLPDSGYVRLVFSQRHSSGGHPILRIDPVTSEGLPRIKAAINSGT
;
A
#
# COMPACT_ATOMS: atom_id res chain seq x y z
N MET A 1 -3.56 -9.72 -15.84
CA MET A 1 -2.81 -9.66 -14.58
C MET A 1 -2.74 -8.21 -14.16
N LEU A 2 -3.34 -7.84 -13.03
CA LEU A 2 -3.26 -6.47 -12.53
C LEU A 2 -1.81 -6.20 -12.12
N SER A 3 -1.29 -5.04 -12.53
CA SER A 3 0.01 -4.58 -12.08
C SER A 3 -0.19 -3.40 -11.14
N PHE A 4 0.85 -3.06 -10.38
CA PHE A 4 0.81 -1.89 -9.50
C PHE A 4 0.51 -0.58 -10.26
N LYS A 5 0.78 -0.53 -11.58
CA LYS A 5 0.41 0.61 -12.44
C LYS A 5 -1.09 0.91 -12.41
N THR A 6 -1.94 -0.11 -12.31
CA THR A 6 -3.40 0.11 -12.26
C THR A 6 -3.84 0.83 -10.98
N VAL A 7 -3.11 0.66 -9.87
CA VAL A 7 -3.30 1.42 -8.61
C VAL A 7 -2.97 2.89 -8.85
N GLU A 8 -1.82 3.15 -9.50
CA GLU A 8 -1.35 4.50 -9.83
C GLU A 8 -2.35 5.22 -10.75
N GLU A 9 -2.82 4.57 -11.82
CA GLU A 9 -3.81 5.09 -12.76
C GLU A 9 -5.15 5.45 -12.07
N VAL A 10 -5.60 4.65 -11.10
CA VAL A 10 -6.83 4.99 -10.34
C VAL A 10 -6.63 6.22 -9.46
N CYS A 11 -5.47 6.35 -8.82
CA CYS A 11 -5.15 7.51 -8.00
C CYS A 11 -5.06 8.78 -8.88
N GLU A 12 -4.36 8.67 -10.02
CA GLU A 12 -4.22 9.76 -11.01
C GLU A 12 -5.59 10.22 -11.53
N ARG A 13 -6.46 9.30 -11.94
CA ARG A 13 -7.83 9.62 -12.40
C ARG A 13 -8.69 10.30 -11.35
N LYS A 14 -8.39 10.10 -10.06
CA LYS A 14 -9.08 10.75 -8.94
C LYS A 14 -8.35 12.00 -8.44
N SER A 15 -7.27 12.41 -9.12
CA SER A 15 -6.38 13.50 -8.71
C SER A 15 -5.82 13.30 -7.29
N ILE A 16 -5.62 12.05 -6.88
CA ILE A 16 -5.06 11.66 -5.60
C ILE A 16 -3.57 11.38 -5.77
N THR A 17 -2.72 12.00 -4.96
CA THR A 17 -1.30 11.65 -4.89
C THR A 17 -1.12 10.37 -4.08
N LEU A 18 -0.58 9.33 -4.71
CA LEU A 18 -0.22 8.07 -4.03
C LEU A 18 1.16 8.20 -3.39
N VAL A 19 1.23 8.01 -2.07
CA VAL A 19 2.48 8.01 -1.29
C VAL A 19 2.70 6.63 -0.70
N ILE A 20 3.73 5.95 -1.19
CA ILE A 20 4.12 4.62 -0.72
C ILE A 20 5.63 4.52 -0.63
N HIS A 21 6.14 3.87 0.43
CA HIS A 21 7.56 3.63 0.56
C HIS A 21 8.03 2.61 -0.51
N PRO A 22 9.19 2.80 -1.19
CA PRO A 22 9.67 1.88 -2.24
C PRO A 22 9.73 0.40 -1.83
N ALA A 23 10.21 0.11 -0.62
CA ALA A 23 10.20 -1.26 -0.07
C ALA A 23 8.79 -1.89 -0.03
N ILE A 24 7.76 -1.14 0.36
CA ILE A 24 6.38 -1.63 0.36
C ILE A 24 5.93 -1.94 -1.06
N ARG A 25 6.23 -1.05 -2.02
CA ARG A 25 5.94 -1.26 -3.45
C ARG A 25 6.60 -2.53 -3.98
N THR A 26 7.86 -2.77 -3.61
CA THR A 26 8.59 -3.98 -4.02
C THR A 26 8.00 -5.25 -3.42
N ALA A 27 7.69 -5.24 -2.12
CA ALA A 27 7.10 -6.40 -1.43
C ALA A 27 5.68 -6.72 -1.91
N MET A 28 4.99 -5.78 -2.57
CA MET A 28 3.66 -5.99 -3.11
C MET A 28 3.61 -6.88 -4.36
N ARG A 29 4.76 -7.21 -4.96
CA ARG A 29 4.82 -8.02 -6.17
C ARG A 29 4.19 -9.39 -5.92
N GLY A 30 3.23 -9.78 -6.77
CA GLY A 30 2.44 -11.01 -6.61
C GLY A 30 1.16 -10.82 -5.78
N TYR A 31 0.93 -9.64 -5.20
CA TYR A 31 -0.24 -9.29 -4.40
C TYR A 31 -0.98 -8.06 -4.93
N GLU A 32 -0.70 -7.64 -6.17
CA GLU A 32 -1.23 -6.40 -6.73
C GLU A 32 -2.75 -6.38 -6.86
N GLU A 33 -3.36 -7.52 -7.20
CA GLU A 33 -4.81 -7.64 -7.35
C GLU A 33 -5.54 -7.52 -5.99
N SER A 34 -5.08 -8.25 -4.97
CA SER A 34 -5.68 -8.18 -3.63
C SER A 34 -5.50 -6.78 -3.04
N PHE A 35 -4.34 -6.17 -3.26
CA PHE A 35 -4.08 -4.80 -2.89
C PHE A 35 -5.03 -3.81 -3.59
N TYR A 36 -5.19 -3.96 -4.90
CA TYR A 36 -6.10 -3.12 -5.70
C TYR A 36 -7.55 -3.22 -5.21
N ILE A 37 -8.04 -4.42 -4.91
CA ILE A 37 -9.40 -4.62 -4.37
C ILE A 37 -9.56 -3.88 -3.05
N GLY A 38 -8.64 -4.11 -2.09
CA GLY A 38 -8.67 -3.45 -0.79
C GLY A 38 -8.66 -1.92 -0.91
N LEU A 39 -7.83 -1.39 -1.81
CA LEU A 39 -7.75 0.04 -2.10
C LEU A 39 -9.08 0.59 -2.61
N ARG A 40 -9.71 -0.10 -3.57
CA ARG A 40 -10.98 0.35 -4.17
C ARG A 40 -12.10 0.38 -3.15
N CYS A 41 -12.17 -0.60 -2.25
CA CYS A 41 -13.13 -0.61 -1.15
C CYS A 41 -12.87 0.58 -0.20
N PHE A 42 -11.61 0.81 0.19
CA PHE A 42 -11.26 1.94 1.05
C PHE A 42 -11.63 3.29 0.43
N LEU A 43 -11.29 3.51 -0.85
CA LEU A 43 -11.61 4.76 -1.56
C LEU A 43 -13.12 5.00 -1.77
N LYS A 44 -13.95 3.98 -1.55
CA LYS A 44 -15.42 4.09 -1.55
C LYS A 44 -16.02 4.19 -0.14
N GLY A 45 -15.21 4.11 0.91
CA GLY A 45 -15.69 4.05 2.29
C GLY A 45 -16.28 2.69 2.69
N GLU A 46 -15.95 1.63 1.95
CA GLU A 46 -16.46 0.27 2.18
C GLU A 46 -15.54 -0.56 3.10
N SER A 47 -14.35 -0.06 3.47
CA SER A 47 -13.41 -0.74 4.37
C SER A 47 -12.65 0.24 5.27
N ASP A 48 -12.05 -0.30 6.33
CA ASP A 48 -11.19 0.42 7.29
C ASP A 48 -9.77 0.71 6.75
N GLY A 49 -9.48 0.27 5.52
CA GLY A 49 -8.20 0.51 4.86
C GLY A 49 -7.04 -0.37 5.35
N ILE A 50 -7.31 -1.48 6.06
CA ILE A 50 -6.25 -2.40 6.47
C ILE A 50 -5.94 -3.41 5.35
N PHE A 51 -4.64 -3.57 5.07
CA PHE A 51 -4.14 -4.59 4.16
C PHE A 51 -3.07 -5.45 4.84
N TYR A 52 -3.18 -6.76 4.72
CA TYR A 52 -2.25 -7.73 5.29
C TYR A 52 -1.23 -8.11 4.22
N LEU A 53 -0.05 -7.48 4.23
CA LEU A 53 1.03 -7.79 3.31
C LEU A 53 1.76 -9.06 3.76
N PRO A 54 1.68 -10.17 3.02
CA PRO A 54 2.41 -11.39 3.38
C PRO A 54 3.91 -11.18 3.19
N LEU A 55 4.70 -11.72 4.12
CA LEU A 55 6.15 -11.78 4.04
C LEU A 55 6.55 -13.27 3.91
N PRO A 56 7.42 -13.65 2.97
CA PRO A 56 7.73 -15.06 2.65
C PRO A 56 7.99 -15.96 3.87
N ASP A 57 8.72 -15.46 4.87
CA ASP A 57 9.17 -16.28 6.01
C ASP A 57 8.82 -15.70 7.40
N SER A 58 7.99 -14.65 7.48
CA SER A 58 7.74 -13.96 8.76
C SER A 58 6.28 -13.58 9.00
N GLY A 59 5.35 -14.27 8.34
CA GLY A 59 3.92 -14.02 8.48
C GLY A 59 3.48 -12.83 7.65
N TYR A 60 2.94 -11.78 8.28
CA TYR A 60 2.48 -10.58 7.58
C TYR A 60 2.84 -9.29 8.31
N VAL A 61 2.84 -8.19 7.55
CA VAL A 61 2.85 -6.82 8.08
C VAL A 61 1.52 -6.16 7.72
N ARG A 62 0.87 -5.55 8.71
CA ARG A 62 -0.34 -4.75 8.47
C ARG A 62 0.07 -3.40 7.91
N LEU A 63 -0.46 -3.09 6.73
CA LEU A 63 -0.46 -1.77 6.14
C LEU A 63 -1.80 -1.09 6.39
N VAL A 64 -1.79 0.22 6.50
CA VAL A 64 -2.99 1.04 6.59
C VAL A 64 -3.02 2.03 5.45
N PHE A 65 -4.19 2.17 4.83
CA PHE A 65 -4.51 3.22 3.89
C PHE A 65 -5.02 4.43 4.67
N SER A 66 -4.42 5.58 4.44
CA SER A 66 -4.87 6.83 5.04
C SER A 66 -5.07 7.89 3.97
N GLN A 67 -6.19 8.60 4.06
CA GLN A 67 -6.42 9.81 3.27
C GLN A 67 -5.99 11.03 4.08
N ARG A 68 -5.24 11.91 3.43
CA ARG A 68 -4.82 13.20 3.97
C ARG A 68 -5.00 14.26 2.90
N HIS A 69 -4.87 15.51 3.30
CA HIS A 69 -4.77 16.62 2.37
C HIS A 69 -3.43 17.32 2.57
N SER A 70 -2.81 17.76 1.48
CA SER A 70 -1.66 18.67 1.56
C SER A 70 -2.10 20.03 2.13
N SER A 71 -1.14 20.89 2.46
CA SER A 71 -1.43 22.29 2.84
C SER A 71 -2.17 23.07 1.75
N GLY A 72 -2.00 22.67 0.47
CA GLY A 72 -2.72 23.22 -0.67
C GLY A 72 -4.06 22.55 -0.97
N GLY A 73 -4.52 21.61 -0.13
CA GLY A 73 -5.81 20.92 -0.31
C GLY A 73 -5.78 19.74 -1.29
N HIS A 74 -4.62 19.32 -1.78
CA HIS A 74 -4.52 18.17 -2.69
C HIS A 74 -4.71 16.86 -1.91
N PRO A 75 -5.59 15.95 -2.37
CA PRO A 75 -5.82 14.69 -1.67
C PRO A 75 -4.61 13.77 -1.84
N ILE A 76 -4.20 13.17 -0.73
CA ILE A 76 -3.07 12.24 -0.63
C ILE A 76 -3.60 10.93 -0.08
N LEU A 77 -3.30 9.84 -0.77
CA LEU A 77 -3.48 8.49 -0.27
C LEU A 77 -2.12 7.94 0.13
N ARG A 78 -1.97 7.65 1.42
CA ARG A 78 -0.71 7.17 1.97
C ARG A 78 -0.84 5.75 2.51
N ILE A 79 0.17 4.93 2.21
CA ILE A 79 0.26 3.54 2.64
C ILE A 79 1.47 3.42 3.55
N ASP A 80 1.23 3.17 4.83
CA ASP A 80 2.27 2.97 5.83
C ASP A 80 2.02 1.67 6.62
N PRO A 81 3.05 1.08 7.21
CA PRO A 81 2.86 0.02 8.20
C PRO A 81 2.17 0.58 9.46
N VAL A 82 1.32 -0.22 10.07
CA VAL A 82 0.62 0.15 11.31
C VAL A 82 1.59 0.30 12.50
N THR A 83 2.71 -0.43 12.47
CA THR A 83 3.72 -0.43 13.54
C THR A 83 5.05 0.14 13.06
N SER A 84 5.83 0.71 13.98
CA SER A 84 7.17 1.24 13.72
C SER A 84 8.15 0.17 13.19
N GLU A 85 7.96 -1.09 13.59
CA GLU A 85 8.77 -2.22 13.14
C GLU A 85 8.38 -2.75 11.75
N GLY A 86 7.21 -2.37 11.23
CA GLY A 86 6.69 -2.93 9.98
C GLY A 86 7.59 -2.65 8.77
N LEU A 87 8.10 -1.41 8.64
CA LEU A 87 8.99 -1.05 7.54
C LEU A 87 10.35 -1.76 7.62
N PRO A 88 11.04 -1.80 8.78
CA PRO A 88 12.22 -2.65 8.96
C PRO A 88 12.00 -4.11 8.55
N ARG A 89 10.88 -4.72 8.96
CA ARG A 89 10.56 -6.12 8.62
C ARG A 89 10.36 -6.35 7.13
N ILE A 90 9.66 -5.43 6.45
CA ILE A 90 9.48 -5.48 4.99
C ILE A 90 10.83 -5.40 4.28
N LYS A 91 11.70 -4.46 4.71
CA LYS A 91 13.05 -4.32 4.14
C LYS A 91 13.89 -5.58 4.32
N ALA A 92 13.85 -6.19 5.52
CA ALA A 92 14.55 -7.44 5.79
C ALA A 92 14.06 -8.57 4.88
N ALA A 93 12.74 -8.76 4.76
CA ALA A 93 12.15 -9.81 3.93
C ALA A 93 12.53 -9.70 2.45
N ILE A 94 12.64 -8.49 1.91
CA ILE A 94 13.08 -8.27 0.52
C ILE A 94 14.55 -8.67 0.34
N ASN A 95 15.40 -8.41 1.34
CA ASN A 95 16.83 -8.72 1.28
C ASN A 95 17.14 -10.19 1.56
N SER A 96 16.26 -10.92 2.26
CA SER A 96 16.42 -12.35 2.54
C SER A 96 16.00 -13.25 1.36
N GLY A 97 15.32 -12.69 0.35
CA GLY A 97 14.83 -13.43 -0.83
C GLY A 97 15.77 -13.41 -2.05
N THR A 98 17.04 -13.02 -1.87
CA THR A 98 18.13 -13.20 -2.86
C THR A 98 19.03 -14.36 -2.45
#